data_AF-F0S1Y8-F1
#
_entry.id   AF-F0S1Y8-F1
#
_cell.length_a   1.000
_cell.length_b   1.000
_cell.length_c   1.000
_cell.angle_alpha   90.00
_cell.angle_beta   90.00
_cell.angle_gamma   90.00
#
_symmetry.space_group_name_H-M   'P 1'
#
loop_
_entity.id
_entity.type
_entity.pdbx_description
1 polymer ?
#
loop_
_entity_poly.entity_id
_entity_poly.type
_entity_poly.pdbx_seq_one_letter_code
_entity_poly.pdbx_strand_id
1 'polypeptide(L)'
;MKRVVFFLHRVYPNSNKKRDDISLSGFIKALKLISLRFKIVSLHELLDKDVKSNKPLAAITFDDGYKDNFVYAYPILKKMGIPAHLFITANRILDSEKVEKNLFDYWNGKVSFEELYKPTSMYYGHEEFIKKGYSEEFLSWKELELMKDVFSYGAHSANHFSFPYKEEIIDFFDGSNFDWSMLLYSKEPFNGLPKFPTRSELDIRKFYPSKELLKFCRDFPKKGNWKKSLRLEIEKNFKTFGSYETEEEAKKRIKTELIDSKKKIEKRLGITVDNFSWPFGHYSELSKDIASQVYTYVFTIKKGFVEEDSDLAELPRVSLGKDIFTVLGRILTFSTDLGYAIYKKVKKEKVL
;
A
#
# COMPACT_ATOMS: atom_id res chain seq x y z
N MET A 1 -9.01 2.01 -26.67
CA MET A 1 -10.07 1.77 -25.66
C MET A 1 -9.54 2.18 -24.30
N LYS A 2 -10.32 2.85 -23.44
CA LYS A 2 -9.85 3.30 -22.11
C LYS A 2 -9.85 2.11 -21.13
N ARG A 3 -8.71 1.85 -20.49
CA ARG A 3 -8.55 0.80 -19.48
C ARG A 3 -8.02 1.44 -18.19
N VAL A 4 -8.70 1.22 -17.07
CA VAL A 4 -8.37 1.86 -15.79
C VAL A 4 -8.25 0.83 -14.70
N VAL A 5 -7.16 0.89 -13.94
CA VAL A 5 -6.98 0.07 -12.73
C VAL A 5 -7.27 0.95 -11.53
N PHE A 6 -8.38 0.70 -10.84
CA PHE A 6 -8.69 1.38 -9.58
C PHE A 6 -8.06 0.62 -8.42
N PHE A 7 -7.56 1.36 -7.43
CA PHE A 7 -7.02 0.73 -6.21
C PHE A 7 -7.52 1.39 -4.92
N LEU A 8 -7.59 0.54 -3.90
CA LEU A 8 -7.94 0.82 -2.51
C LEU A 8 -7.15 -0.16 -1.61
N HIS A 9 -7.29 -0.04 -0.30
CA HIS A 9 -6.63 -0.92 0.67
C HIS A 9 -7.69 -1.58 1.56
N ARG A 10 -8.63 -0.78 2.07
CA ARG A 10 -9.56 -1.19 3.13
C ARG A 10 -11.00 -0.83 2.85
N VAL A 11 -11.93 -1.58 3.45
CA VAL A 11 -13.37 -1.32 3.45
C VAL A 11 -13.89 -1.36 4.89
N TYR A 12 -14.15 -0.17 5.45
CA TYR A 12 -14.60 -0.02 6.83
C TYR A 12 -16.11 -0.25 6.98
N PRO A 13 -16.61 -0.90 8.04
CA PRO A 13 -18.06 -1.12 8.20
C PRO A 13 -18.87 0.18 8.26
N ASN A 14 -18.32 1.22 8.88
CA ASN A 14 -18.98 2.49 9.13
C ASN A 14 -18.24 3.67 8.50
N SER A 15 -19.00 4.68 8.09
CA SER A 15 -18.44 5.95 7.60
C SER A 15 -17.85 6.77 8.76
N ASN A 16 -16.59 7.16 8.64
CA ASN A 16 -15.95 8.10 9.54
C ASN A 16 -14.81 8.81 8.80
N LYS A 17 -14.81 10.15 8.83
CA LYS A 17 -13.81 10.98 8.13
C LYS A 17 -12.37 10.72 8.55
N LYS A 18 -12.16 10.20 9.77
CA LYS A 18 -10.86 9.81 10.32
C LYS A 18 -10.33 8.47 9.78
N ARG A 19 -11.18 7.68 9.10
CA ARG A 19 -10.71 6.44 8.45
C ARG A 19 -9.82 6.80 7.27
N ASP A 20 -8.83 5.95 7.06
CA ASP A 20 -7.82 6.09 6.03
C ASP A 20 -8.28 5.58 4.65
N ASP A 21 -9.43 4.91 4.58
CA ASP A 21 -10.05 4.44 3.33
C ASP A 21 -11.60 4.49 3.37
N ILE A 22 -12.25 3.87 2.39
CA ILE A 22 -13.68 3.94 2.12
C ILE A 22 -14.53 3.12 3.11
N SER A 23 -15.76 3.58 3.36
CA SER A 23 -16.77 2.80 4.11
C SER A 23 -17.46 1.77 3.23
N LEU A 24 -18.07 0.74 3.83
CA LEU A 24 -18.83 -0.31 3.15
C LEU A 24 -19.94 0.27 2.27
N SER A 25 -20.72 1.22 2.81
CA SER A 25 -21.75 1.92 2.04
C SER A 25 -21.16 2.74 0.88
N GLY A 26 -19.99 3.36 1.09
CA GLY A 26 -19.26 4.09 0.06
C GLY A 26 -18.73 3.17 -1.04
N PHE A 27 -18.17 2.03 -0.65
CA PHE A 27 -17.64 1.00 -1.55
C PHE A 27 -18.73 0.45 -2.47
N ILE A 28 -19.90 0.08 -1.91
CA ILE A 28 -21.05 -0.37 -2.70
C ILE A 28 -21.51 0.71 -3.68
N LYS A 29 -21.60 1.97 -3.25
CA LYS A 29 -21.95 3.09 -4.14
C LYS A 29 -20.90 3.30 -5.24
N ALA A 30 -19.63 3.20 -4.90
CA ALA A 30 -18.53 3.34 -5.85
C ALA A 30 -18.60 2.25 -6.94
N LEU A 31 -18.74 0.98 -6.56
CA LEU A 31 -18.89 -0.12 -7.51
C LEU A 31 -20.08 0.08 -8.46
N LYS A 32 -21.23 0.52 -7.92
CA LYS A 32 -22.41 0.87 -8.73
C LYS A 32 -22.09 1.98 -9.73
N LEU A 33 -21.49 3.08 -9.28
CA LEU A 33 -21.12 4.19 -10.18
C LEU A 33 -20.10 3.79 -11.24
N ILE A 34 -19.11 2.95 -10.88
CA ILE A 34 -18.13 2.42 -11.84
C ILE A 34 -18.87 1.60 -12.90
N SER A 35 -19.77 0.69 -12.51
CA SER A 35 -20.52 -0.16 -13.45
C SER A 35 -21.41 0.60 -14.45
N LEU A 36 -21.83 1.83 -14.11
CA LEU A 36 -22.56 2.69 -15.05
C LEU A 36 -21.70 3.16 -16.23
N ARG A 37 -20.38 3.30 -16.03
CA ARG A 37 -19.46 3.88 -17.04
C ARG A 37 -18.42 2.89 -17.57
N PHE A 38 -18.14 1.83 -16.82
CA PHE A 38 -17.13 0.85 -17.15
C PHE A 38 -17.73 -0.57 -17.20
N LYS A 39 -17.17 -1.43 -18.05
CA LYS A 39 -17.26 -2.87 -17.88
C LYS A 39 -16.19 -3.25 -16.85
N ILE A 40 -16.60 -3.71 -15.67
CA ILE A 40 -15.66 -4.18 -14.65
C ILE A 40 -15.25 -5.61 -15.01
N VAL A 41 -13.94 -5.83 -15.08
CA VAL A 41 -13.32 -7.09 -15.53
C VAL A 41 -12.19 -7.48 -14.58
N SER A 42 -11.70 -8.72 -14.67
CA SER A 42 -10.52 -9.13 -13.91
C SER A 42 -9.28 -8.32 -14.34
N LEU A 43 -8.25 -8.27 -13.50
CA LEU A 43 -7.00 -7.58 -13.87
C LEU A 43 -6.37 -8.21 -15.11
N HIS A 44 -6.39 -9.54 -15.22
CA HIS A 44 -5.88 -10.27 -16.38
C HIS A 44 -6.65 -9.91 -17.66
N GLU A 45 -7.99 -9.91 -17.63
CA GLU A 45 -8.82 -9.50 -18.78
C GLU A 45 -8.59 -8.02 -19.14
N LEU A 46 -8.33 -7.14 -18.17
CA LEU A 46 -8.01 -5.74 -18.46
C LEU A 46 -6.67 -5.59 -19.20
N LEU A 47 -5.67 -6.39 -18.84
CA LEU A 47 -4.32 -6.36 -19.42
C LEU A 47 -4.24 -7.06 -20.77
N ASP A 48 -5.20 -7.94 -21.07
CA ASP A 48 -5.32 -8.59 -22.37
C ASP A 48 -5.66 -7.56 -23.48
N LYS A 49 -4.77 -7.49 -24.48
CA LYS A 49 -4.87 -6.54 -25.59
C LYS A 49 -5.96 -6.93 -26.58
N ASP A 50 -6.33 -8.20 -26.62
CA ASP A 50 -7.31 -8.75 -27.57
C ASP A 50 -8.75 -8.54 -27.10
N VAL A 51 -8.95 -8.29 -25.80
CA VAL A 51 -10.27 -7.97 -25.25
C VAL A 51 -10.81 -6.69 -25.89
N LYS A 52 -11.97 -6.83 -26.54
CA LYS A 52 -12.74 -5.72 -27.11
C LYS A 52 -13.96 -5.41 -26.25
N SER A 53 -14.27 -4.12 -26.10
CA SER A 53 -15.48 -3.68 -25.42
C SER A 53 -15.96 -2.34 -25.96
N ASN A 54 -17.28 -2.17 -25.97
CA ASN A 54 -17.93 -0.89 -26.28
C ASN A 54 -17.96 0.07 -25.07
N LYS A 55 -17.56 -0.41 -23.88
CA LYS A 55 -17.37 0.40 -22.68
C LYS A 55 -15.89 0.44 -22.29
N PRO A 56 -15.42 1.53 -21.68
CA PRO A 56 -14.16 1.53 -20.93
C PRO A 56 -14.06 0.31 -19.99
N LEU A 57 -12.88 -0.26 -19.85
CA LEU A 57 -12.64 -1.36 -18.91
C LEU A 57 -12.14 -0.81 -17.57
N ALA A 58 -12.60 -1.43 -16.49
CA ALA A 58 -12.09 -1.18 -15.15
C ALA A 58 -11.70 -2.48 -14.44
N ALA A 59 -10.56 -2.49 -13.75
CA ALA A 59 -10.22 -3.51 -12.77
C ALA A 59 -10.24 -2.89 -11.37
N ILE A 60 -10.72 -3.66 -10.40
CA ILE A 60 -10.73 -3.26 -8.98
C ILE A 60 -9.60 -4.00 -8.28
N THR A 61 -8.67 -3.26 -7.70
CA THR A 61 -7.50 -3.80 -7.03
C THR A 61 -7.44 -3.36 -5.57
N PHE A 62 -6.84 -4.20 -4.74
CA PHE A 62 -6.59 -3.97 -3.34
C PHE A 62 -5.10 -4.14 -3.07
N ASP A 63 -4.57 -3.38 -2.12
CA ASP A 63 -3.18 -3.49 -1.66
C ASP A 63 -3.11 -4.00 -0.20
N ASP A 64 -1.93 -4.42 0.21
CA ASP A 64 -1.52 -4.89 1.54
C ASP A 64 -2.03 -6.26 2.00
N GLY A 65 -3.31 -6.57 1.80
CA GLY A 65 -3.93 -7.82 2.29
C GLY A 65 -4.62 -7.68 3.64
N TYR A 66 -5.42 -6.63 3.82
CA TYR A 66 -6.17 -6.40 5.06
C TYR A 66 -7.38 -7.33 5.21
N LYS A 67 -7.63 -7.74 6.46
CA LYS A 67 -8.69 -8.69 6.86
C LYS A 67 -10.10 -8.25 6.48
N ASP A 68 -10.34 -6.94 6.44
CA ASP A 68 -11.63 -6.39 5.99
C ASP A 68 -11.93 -6.60 4.50
N ASN A 69 -10.92 -6.98 3.69
CA ASN A 69 -11.14 -7.45 2.33
C ASN A 69 -11.92 -8.78 2.30
N PHE A 70 -11.68 -9.68 3.26
CA PHE A 70 -12.46 -10.93 3.41
C PHE A 70 -13.80 -10.67 4.09
N VAL A 71 -13.81 -9.89 5.17
CA VAL A 71 -15.00 -9.69 6.00
C VAL A 71 -16.08 -8.90 5.27
N TYR A 72 -15.69 -7.87 4.51
CA TYR A 72 -16.63 -6.92 3.90
C TYR A 72 -16.56 -6.87 2.38
N ALA A 73 -15.36 -6.74 1.78
CA ALA A 73 -15.26 -6.54 0.33
C ALA A 73 -15.66 -7.80 -0.45
N TYR A 74 -15.14 -8.96 -0.06
CA TYR A 74 -15.35 -10.24 -0.74
C TYR A 74 -16.83 -10.62 -0.89
N PRO A 75 -17.67 -10.64 0.16
CA PRO A 75 -19.07 -10.98 0.00
C PRO A 75 -19.85 -10.01 -0.91
N ILE A 76 -19.51 -8.72 -0.88
CA ILE A 76 -20.13 -7.71 -1.74
C ILE A 76 -19.74 -7.95 -3.21
N LEU A 77 -18.45 -8.11 -3.47
CA LEU A 77 -17.92 -8.36 -4.82
C LEU A 77 -18.52 -9.65 -5.40
N LYS A 78 -18.55 -10.72 -4.61
CA LYS A 78 -19.17 -12.01 -4.98
C LYS A 78 -20.65 -11.85 -5.33
N LYS A 79 -21.42 -11.18 -4.47
CA LYS A 79 -22.86 -10.94 -4.70
C LYS A 79 -23.12 -10.09 -5.94
N MET A 80 -22.20 -9.21 -6.30
CA MET A 80 -22.29 -8.35 -7.49
C MET A 80 -21.70 -8.99 -8.75
N GLY A 81 -21.07 -10.17 -8.65
CA GLY A 81 -20.36 -10.80 -9.78
C GLY A 81 -19.17 -9.97 -10.28
N ILE A 82 -18.53 -9.19 -9.40
CA ILE A 82 -17.41 -8.32 -9.75
C ILE A 82 -16.09 -9.01 -9.35
N PRO A 83 -15.19 -9.31 -10.31
CA PRO A 83 -13.87 -9.81 -9.98
C PRO A 83 -13.00 -8.71 -9.38
N ALA A 84 -12.03 -9.10 -8.56
CA ALA A 84 -11.05 -8.20 -7.98
C ALA A 84 -9.65 -8.82 -7.99
N HIS A 85 -8.66 -8.01 -7.68
CA HIS A 85 -7.28 -8.41 -7.56
C HIS A 85 -6.68 -7.87 -6.26
N LEU A 86 -5.82 -8.62 -5.60
CA LEU A 86 -5.17 -8.22 -4.35
C LEU A 86 -3.65 -8.35 -4.46
N PHE A 87 -2.93 -7.23 -4.31
CA PHE A 87 -1.48 -7.20 -4.17
C PHE A 87 -1.11 -7.45 -2.69
N ILE A 88 -0.42 -8.55 -2.43
CA ILE A 88 -0.19 -9.08 -1.08
C ILE A 88 1.18 -8.66 -0.54
N THR A 89 1.23 -8.17 0.70
CA THR A 89 2.49 -8.07 1.45
C THR A 89 2.79 -9.42 2.13
N ALA A 90 3.63 -10.25 1.51
CA ALA A 90 3.70 -11.68 1.80
C ALA A 90 4.04 -12.06 3.25
N ASN A 91 4.85 -11.27 3.97
CA ASN A 91 5.20 -11.55 5.37
C ASN A 91 4.15 -11.10 6.38
N ARG A 92 3.14 -10.33 5.96
CA ARG A 92 2.08 -9.83 6.84
C ARG A 92 0.89 -10.75 6.92
N ILE A 93 0.73 -11.64 5.94
CA ILE A 93 -0.35 -12.63 5.92
C ILE A 93 -0.11 -13.68 7.00
N LEU A 94 -1.13 -13.87 7.83
CA LEU A 94 -1.09 -14.75 9.00
C LEU A 94 -1.03 -16.22 8.59
N ASP A 95 -0.17 -16.98 9.26
CA ASP A 95 -0.18 -18.44 9.22
C ASP A 95 -1.17 -18.97 10.26
N SER A 96 -2.46 -18.91 9.92
CA SER A 96 -3.57 -19.30 10.78
C SER A 96 -4.66 -19.98 9.95
N GLU A 97 -5.24 -21.04 10.52
CA GLU A 97 -6.43 -21.71 9.97
C GLU A 97 -7.75 -21.05 10.45
N LYS A 98 -7.66 -20.08 11.37
CA LYS A 98 -8.84 -19.33 11.83
C LYS A 98 -9.35 -18.46 10.68
N VAL A 99 -10.62 -18.61 10.37
CA VAL A 99 -11.34 -17.79 9.39
C VAL A 99 -12.29 -16.87 10.14
N GLU A 100 -12.27 -15.58 9.82
CA GLU A 100 -13.19 -14.63 10.44
C GLU A 100 -14.64 -14.82 9.97
N LYS A 101 -15.58 -14.34 10.78
CA LYS A 101 -16.97 -14.18 10.35
C LYS A 101 -17.06 -13.06 9.31
N ASN A 102 -17.86 -13.22 8.27
CA ASN A 102 -18.02 -12.20 7.23
C ASN A 102 -19.49 -11.86 6.95
N LEU A 103 -19.74 -10.97 5.99
CA LEU A 103 -21.11 -10.55 5.65
C LEU A 103 -22.03 -11.70 5.21
N PHE A 104 -21.52 -12.83 4.69
CA PHE A 104 -22.37 -13.99 4.42
C PHE A 104 -22.93 -14.60 5.71
N ASP A 105 -22.14 -14.67 6.78
CA ASP A 105 -22.61 -15.16 8.07
C ASP A 105 -23.69 -14.23 8.64
N TYR A 106 -23.49 -12.91 8.50
CA TYR A 106 -24.49 -11.92 8.88
C TYR A 106 -25.78 -12.04 8.07
N TRP A 107 -25.69 -12.10 6.73
CA TRP A 107 -26.87 -12.22 5.86
C TRP A 107 -27.66 -13.52 6.06
N ASN A 108 -26.98 -14.58 6.49
CA ASN A 108 -27.62 -15.87 6.82
C ASN A 108 -28.10 -15.95 8.28
N GLY A 109 -28.04 -14.84 9.04
CA GLY A 109 -28.52 -14.78 10.42
C GLY A 109 -27.70 -15.57 11.43
N LYS A 110 -26.46 -15.99 11.09
CA LYS A 110 -25.58 -16.74 12.00
C LYS A 110 -24.95 -15.86 13.07
N VAL A 111 -24.79 -14.57 12.76
CA VAL A 111 -24.13 -13.56 13.62
C VAL A 111 -24.82 -12.21 13.42
N SER A 112 -24.74 -11.35 14.42
CA SER A 112 -25.08 -9.92 14.29
C SER A 112 -24.01 -9.15 13.53
N PHE A 113 -24.33 -7.95 13.03
CA PHE A 113 -23.35 -7.11 12.35
C PHE A 113 -22.24 -6.65 13.30
N GLU A 114 -22.56 -6.45 14.58
CA GLU A 114 -21.68 -6.01 15.64
C GLU A 114 -20.61 -7.04 16.01
N GLU A 115 -20.87 -8.31 15.74
CA GLU A 115 -19.93 -9.43 15.93
C GLU A 115 -18.90 -9.57 14.80
N LEU A 116 -19.08 -8.88 13.68
CA LEU A 116 -18.09 -8.87 12.61
C LEU A 116 -16.83 -8.11 13.04
N TYR A 117 -15.69 -8.53 12.48
CA TYR A 117 -14.39 -7.93 12.71
C TYR A 117 -14.39 -6.42 12.45
N LYS A 118 -13.87 -5.63 13.41
CA LYS A 118 -13.83 -4.17 13.33
C LYS A 118 -12.39 -3.68 13.11
N PRO A 119 -12.03 -3.26 11.89
CA PRO A 119 -10.69 -2.79 11.58
C PRO A 119 -10.33 -1.51 12.35
N THR A 120 -9.06 -1.36 12.70
CA THR A 120 -8.52 -0.17 13.37
C THR A 120 -8.03 0.87 12.35
N SER A 121 -6.77 0.82 11.93
CA SER A 121 -6.18 1.67 10.90
C SER A 121 -4.99 0.98 10.24
N MET A 122 -4.60 1.45 9.06
CA MET A 122 -3.35 1.02 8.43
C MET A 122 -2.16 1.29 9.36
N TYR A 123 -2.11 2.46 10.00
CA TYR A 123 -1.06 2.84 10.95
C TYR A 123 -0.89 1.81 12.07
N TYR A 124 -1.99 1.41 12.71
CA TYR A 124 -1.96 0.41 13.77
C TYR A 124 -1.49 -0.96 13.25
N GLY A 125 -1.95 -1.37 12.07
CA GLY A 125 -1.50 -2.62 11.44
C GLY A 125 0.01 -2.63 11.17
N HIS A 126 0.58 -1.53 10.69
CA HIS A 126 2.04 -1.38 10.52
C HIS A 126 2.78 -1.44 11.86
N GLU A 127 2.32 -0.67 12.84
CA GLU A 127 2.93 -0.59 14.16
C GLU A 127 2.93 -1.95 14.86
N GLU A 128 1.78 -2.63 14.89
CA GLU A 128 1.63 -3.93 15.52
C GLU A 128 2.51 -4.97 14.85
N PHE A 129 2.53 -5.01 13.51
CA PHE A 129 3.39 -5.91 12.75
C PHE A 129 4.87 -5.71 13.06
N ILE A 130 5.35 -4.46 13.10
CA ILE A 130 6.77 -4.19 13.40
C ILE A 130 7.12 -4.55 14.84
N LYS A 131 6.19 -4.35 15.79
CA LYS A 131 6.42 -4.66 17.21
C LYS A 131 6.36 -6.17 17.52
N LYS A 132 5.41 -6.89 16.91
CA LYS A 132 5.08 -8.28 17.27
C LYS A 132 5.53 -9.32 16.23
N GLY A 133 5.86 -8.89 15.02
CA GLY A 133 6.10 -9.79 13.87
C GLY A 133 4.82 -10.28 13.18
N TYR A 134 3.64 -9.89 13.67
CA TYR A 134 2.34 -10.19 13.07
C TYR A 134 1.35 -9.06 13.44
N SER A 135 0.24 -8.94 12.72
CA SER A 135 -0.89 -8.10 13.12
C SER A 135 -2.19 -8.78 12.75
N GLU A 136 -3.17 -8.69 13.66
CA GLU A 136 -4.52 -9.21 13.44
C GLU A 136 -5.30 -8.42 12.38
N GLU A 137 -4.74 -7.31 11.89
CA GLU A 137 -5.34 -6.50 10.83
C GLU A 137 -5.24 -7.13 9.44
N PHE A 138 -4.34 -8.11 9.25
CA PHE A 138 -4.10 -8.76 7.96
C PHE A 138 -4.83 -10.09 7.83
N LEU A 139 -5.08 -10.48 6.58
CA LEU A 139 -5.67 -11.77 6.23
C LEU A 139 -4.78 -12.93 6.67
N SER A 140 -5.40 -14.10 6.79
CA SER A 140 -4.70 -15.40 6.81
C SER A 140 -4.56 -15.99 5.40
N TRP A 141 -3.61 -16.91 5.23
CA TRP A 141 -3.51 -17.70 4.00
C TRP A 141 -4.80 -18.50 3.73
N LYS A 142 -5.49 -18.97 4.77
CA LYS A 142 -6.75 -19.68 4.64
C LYS A 142 -7.86 -18.80 4.07
N GLU A 143 -7.96 -17.55 4.51
CA GLU A 143 -8.93 -16.59 3.98
C GLU A 143 -8.64 -16.25 2.51
N LEU A 144 -7.36 -16.10 2.14
CA LEU A 144 -6.96 -15.93 0.74
C LEU A 144 -7.41 -17.13 -0.12
N GLU A 145 -7.19 -18.36 0.33
CA GLU A 145 -7.67 -19.56 -0.39
C GLU A 145 -9.19 -19.53 -0.63
N LEU A 146 -9.97 -19.11 0.37
CA LEU A 146 -11.43 -19.05 0.29
C LEU A 146 -11.96 -17.94 -0.64
N MET A 147 -11.14 -16.94 -0.96
CA MET A 147 -11.53 -15.79 -1.79
C MET A 147 -11.23 -15.98 -3.28
N LYS A 148 -10.58 -17.08 -3.69
CA LYS A 148 -10.09 -17.34 -5.05
C LYS A 148 -11.14 -17.30 -6.16
N ASP A 149 -12.42 -17.47 -5.82
CA ASP A 149 -13.51 -17.38 -6.78
C ASP A 149 -13.86 -15.93 -7.19
N VAL A 150 -13.33 -14.94 -6.46
CA VAL A 150 -13.52 -13.51 -6.74
C VAL A 150 -12.20 -12.78 -6.89
N PHE A 151 -11.20 -13.15 -6.10
CA PHE A 151 -9.90 -12.49 -6.07
C PHE A 151 -8.84 -13.28 -6.80
N SER A 152 -8.10 -12.57 -7.65
CA SER A 152 -6.77 -12.96 -8.12
C SER A 152 -5.69 -12.26 -7.28
N TYR A 153 -4.43 -12.71 -7.35
CA TYR A 153 -3.39 -12.23 -6.44
C TYR A 153 -2.11 -11.80 -7.16
N GLY A 154 -1.47 -10.79 -6.58
CA GLY A 154 -0.22 -10.19 -7.01
C GLY A 154 0.69 -9.92 -5.81
N ALA A 155 1.91 -9.43 -6.06
CA ALA A 155 2.86 -9.11 -4.99
C ALA A 155 2.87 -7.61 -4.62
N HIS A 156 3.06 -7.30 -3.34
CA HIS A 156 3.20 -5.93 -2.80
C HIS A 156 4.39 -5.81 -1.84
N SER A 157 5.52 -6.38 -2.24
CA SER A 157 6.75 -6.59 -1.43
C SER A 157 6.60 -7.68 -0.37
N ALA A 158 7.70 -8.04 0.31
CA ALA A 158 7.62 -9.02 1.39
C ALA A 158 7.17 -8.35 2.69
N ASN A 159 7.71 -7.17 3.02
CA ASN A 159 7.52 -6.53 4.33
C ASN A 159 6.76 -5.19 4.32
N HIS A 160 6.80 -4.44 3.21
CA HIS A 160 6.22 -3.10 3.08
C HIS A 160 6.77 -2.10 4.12
N PHE A 161 8.10 -2.04 4.26
CA PHE A 161 8.77 -1.11 5.17
C PHE A 161 9.23 0.19 4.52
N SER A 162 9.36 1.22 5.34
CA SER A 162 9.88 2.54 4.96
C SER A 162 11.04 2.90 5.88
N PHE A 163 12.23 3.11 5.31
CA PHE A 163 13.46 3.36 6.07
C PHE A 163 13.99 4.77 5.83
N PRO A 164 14.74 5.35 6.78
CA PRO A 164 15.53 6.54 6.53
C PRO A 164 16.38 6.38 5.28
N TYR A 165 16.46 7.41 4.44
CA TYR A 165 17.26 7.38 3.21
C TYR A 165 18.25 8.54 3.07
N LYS A 166 18.22 9.49 4.00
CA LYS A 166 19.17 10.59 4.08
C LYS A 166 19.36 11.02 5.53
N GLU A 167 20.51 11.61 5.79
CA GLU A 167 20.94 12.01 7.13
C GLU A 167 20.22 13.26 7.69
N GLU A 168 19.41 13.95 6.90
CA GLU A 168 18.70 15.16 7.36
C GLU A 168 17.72 14.86 8.52
N ILE A 169 17.90 15.56 9.65
CA ILE A 169 17.00 15.47 10.81
C ILE A 169 15.84 16.46 10.66
N ILE A 170 14.66 15.96 10.35
CA ILE A 170 13.44 16.77 10.18
C ILE A 170 12.83 17.23 11.50
N ASP A 171 12.88 16.39 12.53
CA ASP A 171 12.34 16.68 13.87
C ASP A 171 12.93 15.69 14.89
N PHE A 172 12.58 15.83 16.16
CA PHE A 172 12.91 14.88 17.22
C PHE A 172 11.63 14.33 17.85
N PHE A 173 11.62 13.05 18.18
CA PHE A 173 10.51 12.42 18.88
C PHE A 173 10.32 13.08 20.25
N ASP A 174 9.11 13.52 20.57
CA ASP A 174 8.76 14.22 21.82
C ASP A 174 7.68 13.53 22.66
N GLY A 175 7.29 12.32 22.27
CA GLY A 175 6.19 11.58 22.89
C GLY A 175 4.85 11.75 22.16
N SER A 176 4.66 12.84 21.40
CA SER A 176 3.39 13.11 20.70
C SER A 176 3.43 12.83 19.20
N ASN A 177 4.62 12.86 18.61
CA ASN A 177 4.86 12.77 17.16
C ASN A 177 5.42 11.40 16.73
N PHE A 178 4.95 10.31 17.36
CA PHE A 178 5.37 8.94 17.04
C PHE A 178 5.06 8.56 15.59
N ASP A 179 5.98 7.86 14.96
CA ASP A 179 5.85 7.30 13.61
C ASP A 179 6.38 5.87 13.63
N TRP A 180 5.62 4.92 13.08
CA TRP A 180 5.98 3.50 13.13
C TRP A 180 7.31 3.20 12.45
N SER A 181 7.77 4.02 11.48
CA SER A 181 9.07 3.84 10.82
C SER A 181 10.24 4.03 11.79
N MET A 182 10.04 4.74 12.91
CA MET A 182 11.04 4.87 13.97
C MET A 182 11.46 3.53 14.54
N LEU A 183 10.53 2.58 14.62
CA LEU A 183 10.79 1.24 15.16
C LEU A 183 11.80 0.46 14.33
N LEU A 184 11.99 0.83 13.05
CA LEU A 184 12.90 0.15 12.13
C LEU A 184 14.38 0.53 12.34
N TYR A 185 14.67 1.66 12.99
CA TYR A 185 16.03 2.08 13.36
C TYR A 185 16.21 2.36 14.86
N SER A 186 15.14 2.29 15.65
CA SER A 186 15.17 2.34 17.11
C SER A 186 14.00 1.53 17.69
N LYS A 187 14.29 0.31 18.14
CA LYS A 187 13.27 -0.62 18.71
C LYS A 187 12.44 0.00 19.82
N GLU A 188 13.05 0.86 20.63
CA GLU A 188 12.41 1.62 21.70
C GLU A 188 12.62 3.11 21.46
N PRO A 189 11.67 3.79 20.80
CA PRO A 189 11.71 5.24 20.60
C PRO A 189 11.79 5.98 21.93
N PHE A 190 12.63 7.00 22.00
CA PHE A 190 12.91 7.76 23.22
C PHE A 190 12.79 9.26 22.94
N ASN A 191 12.44 10.04 23.97
CA ASN A 191 12.35 11.49 23.83
C ASN A 191 13.71 12.06 23.38
N GLY A 192 13.74 12.72 22.22
CA GLY A 192 14.96 13.14 21.53
C GLY A 192 15.40 12.26 20.35
N LEU A 193 14.75 11.13 20.05
CA LEU A 193 15.11 10.31 18.90
C LEU A 193 15.01 11.15 17.61
N PRO A 194 16.08 11.27 16.81
CA PRO A 194 16.02 12.01 15.55
C PRO A 194 15.07 11.33 14.56
N LYS A 195 14.20 12.14 13.96
CA LYS A 195 13.32 11.74 12.86
C LYS A 195 13.99 12.06 11.54
N PHE A 196 14.02 11.10 10.64
CA PHE A 196 14.58 11.22 9.30
C PHE A 196 13.49 11.05 8.24
N PRO A 197 13.63 11.67 7.06
CA PRO A 197 12.80 11.36 5.91
C PRO A 197 12.96 9.90 5.51
N THR A 198 11.83 9.24 5.25
CA THR A 198 11.80 7.81 4.92
C THR A 198 11.27 7.56 3.52
N ARG A 199 11.75 6.50 2.85
CA ARG A 199 11.19 5.97 1.62
C ARG A 199 11.06 4.46 1.70
N SER A 200 10.31 3.87 0.76
CA SER A 200 10.20 2.41 0.64
C SER A 200 11.58 1.80 0.62
N GLU A 201 11.75 0.66 1.28
CA GLU A 201 13.01 -0.08 1.16
C GLU A 201 13.30 -0.46 -0.28
N LEU A 202 12.28 -0.63 -1.12
CA LEU A 202 12.48 -0.96 -2.52
C LEU A 202 12.96 0.21 -3.38
N ASP A 203 13.11 1.40 -2.84
CA ASP A 203 13.42 2.58 -3.65
C ASP A 203 14.92 2.85 -3.72
N ILE A 204 15.52 3.12 -2.57
CA ILE A 204 16.87 3.68 -2.47
C ILE A 204 17.67 3.04 -1.33
N ARG A 205 18.97 3.34 -1.28
CA ARG A 205 19.89 2.93 -0.20
C ARG A 205 19.36 3.43 1.14
N LYS A 206 19.39 2.55 2.14
CA LYS A 206 19.02 2.89 3.52
C LYS A 206 20.10 3.76 4.16
N PHE A 207 19.68 4.69 4.99
CA PHE A 207 20.53 5.43 5.92
C PHE A 207 20.35 4.82 7.32
N TYR A 208 21.45 4.59 8.02
CA TYR A 208 21.48 4.04 9.37
C TYR A 208 22.08 5.08 10.32
N PRO A 209 21.29 5.68 11.23
CA PRO A 209 21.84 6.61 12.21
C PRO A 209 22.87 5.92 13.13
N SER A 210 23.95 6.62 13.45
CA SER A 210 25.03 6.07 14.27
C SER A 210 24.58 5.84 15.72
N LYS A 211 25.17 4.84 16.38
CA LYS A 211 24.86 4.56 17.80
C LYS A 211 25.27 5.73 18.69
N GLU A 212 26.35 6.41 18.32
CA GLU A 212 26.89 7.59 18.99
C GLU A 212 25.89 8.75 18.93
N LEU A 213 25.33 9.03 17.75
CA LEU A 213 24.29 10.05 17.59
C LEU A 213 23.05 9.71 18.41
N LEU A 214 22.55 8.48 18.31
CA LEU A 214 21.36 8.05 19.04
C LEU A 214 21.56 8.15 20.55
N LYS A 215 22.73 7.77 21.06
CA LYS A 215 23.09 7.91 22.48
C LYS A 215 23.15 9.37 22.89
N PHE A 216 23.84 10.22 22.11
CA PHE A 216 23.91 11.66 22.36
C PHE A 216 22.52 12.29 22.47
N CYS A 217 21.65 12.01 21.50
CA CYS A 217 20.27 12.47 21.48
C CYS A 217 19.46 11.99 22.70
N ARG A 218 19.69 10.76 23.16
CA ARG A 218 19.00 10.18 24.32
C ARG A 218 19.38 10.92 25.60
N ASP A 219 20.68 11.09 25.81
CA ASP A 219 21.25 11.63 27.05
C ASP A 219 21.11 13.16 27.15
N PHE A 220 20.85 13.85 26.03
CA PHE A 220 20.69 15.31 25.99
C PHE A 220 19.53 15.81 26.89
N PRO A 221 19.74 16.83 27.74
CA PRO A 221 18.69 17.36 28.61
C PRO A 221 17.47 17.92 27.86
N LYS A 222 16.27 17.43 28.20
CA LYS A 222 15.01 17.85 27.57
C LYS A 222 14.33 19.01 28.32
N LYS A 223 15.02 20.16 28.41
CA LYS A 223 14.55 21.38 29.10
C LYS A 223 14.38 22.56 28.13
N GLY A 224 13.31 23.34 28.32
CA GLY A 224 13.05 24.53 27.51
C GLY A 224 12.92 24.20 26.01
N ASN A 225 13.56 25.00 25.15
CA ASN A 225 13.59 24.77 23.70
C ASN A 225 14.65 23.72 23.31
N TRP A 226 14.55 22.54 23.93
CA TRP A 226 15.56 21.49 23.83
C TRP A 226 15.73 20.96 22.41
N LYS A 227 14.69 20.95 21.56
CA LYS A 227 14.80 20.50 20.16
C LYS A 227 15.77 21.38 19.36
N LYS A 228 15.67 22.70 19.54
CA LYS A 228 16.58 23.66 18.88
C LYS A 228 18.01 23.50 19.41
N SER A 229 18.17 23.42 20.73
CA SER A 229 19.48 23.24 21.36
C SER A 229 20.13 21.92 20.96
N LEU A 230 19.37 20.81 20.94
CA LEU A 230 19.86 19.51 20.51
C LEU A 230 20.34 19.53 19.07
N ARG A 231 19.57 20.15 18.15
CA ARG A 231 20.00 20.29 16.74
C ARG A 231 21.34 21.01 16.62
N LEU A 232 21.50 22.16 17.28
CA LEU A 232 22.75 22.94 17.26
C LEU A 232 23.94 22.15 17.81
N GLU A 233 23.73 21.40 18.90
CA GLU A 233 24.78 20.57 19.48
C GLU A 233 25.13 19.38 18.60
N ILE A 234 24.15 18.76 17.91
CA ILE A 234 24.46 17.70 16.94
C ILE A 234 25.32 18.26 15.80
N GLU A 235 24.93 19.40 15.21
CA GLU A 235 25.67 20.05 14.11
C GLU A 235 27.10 20.43 14.51
N LYS A 236 27.33 20.77 15.79
CA LYS A 236 28.67 21.07 16.32
C LYS A 236 29.53 19.83 16.56
N ASN A 237 28.93 18.73 17.05
CA ASN A 237 29.66 17.56 17.53
C ASN A 237 29.78 16.43 16.48
N PHE A 238 28.95 16.43 15.43
CA PHE A 238 28.90 15.36 14.44
C PHE A 238 29.11 15.90 13.03
N LYS A 239 30.11 15.35 12.32
CA LYS A 239 30.32 15.62 10.88
C LYS A 239 29.42 14.78 9.99
N THR A 240 29.12 13.55 10.42
CA THR A 240 28.19 12.62 9.77
C THR A 240 27.29 12.01 10.84
N PHE A 241 26.06 11.70 10.47
CA PHE A 241 25.05 11.24 11.43
C PHE A 241 24.87 9.73 11.43
N GLY A 242 25.60 9.02 10.58
CA GLY A 242 25.41 7.60 10.33
C GLY A 242 26.15 7.11 9.10
N SER A 243 25.68 5.99 8.56
CA SER A 243 26.23 5.37 7.36
C SER A 243 25.12 5.01 6.38
N TYR A 244 25.46 4.99 5.10
CA TYR A 244 24.56 4.49 4.06
C TYR A 244 24.85 3.02 3.78
N GLU A 245 23.79 2.28 3.49
CA GLU A 245 23.88 1.00 2.78
C GLU A 245 24.69 1.17 1.48
N THR A 246 25.53 0.20 1.15
CA THR A 246 26.25 0.19 -0.13
C THR A 246 25.30 -0.10 -1.29
N GLU A 247 25.72 0.19 -2.52
CA GLU A 247 24.91 -0.10 -3.71
C GLU A 247 24.66 -1.59 -3.89
N GLU A 248 25.67 -2.43 -3.65
CA GLU A 248 25.54 -3.89 -3.74
C GLU A 248 24.60 -4.47 -2.67
N GLU A 249 24.67 -3.96 -1.43
CA GLU A 249 23.73 -4.35 -0.37
C GLU A 249 22.30 -3.95 -0.74
N ALA A 250 22.10 -2.72 -1.22
CA ALA A 250 20.78 -2.23 -1.63
C ALA A 250 20.21 -3.07 -2.78
N LYS A 251 21.02 -3.36 -3.81
CA LYS A 251 20.65 -4.23 -4.94
C LYS A 251 20.26 -5.63 -4.48
N LYS A 252 21.08 -6.25 -3.61
CA LYS A 252 20.81 -7.57 -3.04
C LYS A 252 19.50 -7.58 -2.24
N ARG A 253 19.29 -6.58 -1.40
CA ARG A 253 18.09 -6.44 -0.58
C ARG A 253 16.83 -6.25 -1.42
N ILE A 254 16.84 -5.32 -2.38
CA ILE A 254 15.72 -5.07 -3.31
C ILE A 254 15.35 -6.36 -4.06
N LYS A 255 16.35 -7.04 -4.64
CA LYS A 255 16.14 -8.31 -5.35
C LYS A 255 15.54 -9.38 -4.45
N THR A 256 16.04 -9.49 -3.22
CA THR A 256 15.55 -10.47 -2.24
C THR A 256 14.08 -10.19 -1.87
N GLU A 257 13.75 -8.95 -1.51
CA GLU A 257 12.37 -8.54 -1.18
C GLU A 257 11.37 -8.84 -2.32
N LEU A 258 11.76 -8.56 -3.57
CA LEU A 258 10.92 -8.81 -4.74
C LEU A 258 10.75 -10.31 -5.01
N ILE A 259 11.82 -11.10 -4.97
CA ILE A 259 11.77 -12.55 -5.26
C ILE A 259 11.08 -13.34 -4.14
N ASP A 260 11.37 -13.01 -2.89
CA ASP A 260 10.83 -13.76 -1.75
C ASP A 260 9.32 -13.53 -1.59
N SER A 261 8.84 -12.31 -1.88
CA SER A 261 7.40 -12.01 -1.92
C SER A 261 6.68 -12.93 -2.92
N LYS A 262 7.17 -12.97 -4.18
CA LYS A 262 6.66 -13.85 -5.23
C LYS A 262 6.66 -15.31 -4.80
N LYS A 263 7.84 -15.85 -4.44
CA LYS A 263 7.99 -17.27 -4.07
C LYS A 263 7.08 -17.68 -2.92
N LYS A 264 6.91 -16.82 -1.91
CA LYS A 264 6.07 -17.11 -0.75
C LYS A 264 4.60 -17.18 -1.15
N ILE A 265 4.11 -16.23 -1.95
CA ILE A 265 2.72 -16.23 -2.43
C ILE A 265 2.46 -17.46 -3.32
N GLU A 266 3.34 -17.73 -4.30
CA GLU A 266 3.20 -18.88 -5.20
C GLU A 266 3.20 -20.21 -4.43
N LYS A 267 4.12 -20.37 -3.46
CA LYS A 267 4.18 -21.57 -2.63
C LYS A 267 2.93 -21.77 -1.78
N ARG A 268 2.41 -20.70 -1.16
CA ARG A 268 1.27 -20.80 -0.23
C ARG A 268 -0.06 -20.96 -0.95
N LEU A 269 -0.21 -20.38 -2.14
CA LEU A 269 -1.47 -20.38 -2.88
C LEU A 269 -1.50 -21.33 -4.09
N GLY A 270 -0.37 -21.89 -4.52
CA GLY A 270 -0.31 -22.76 -5.70
C GLY A 270 -0.71 -22.04 -6.99
N ILE A 271 -0.37 -20.75 -7.11
CA ILE A 271 -0.64 -19.91 -8.28
C ILE A 271 0.66 -19.41 -8.89
N THR A 272 0.60 -18.88 -10.11
CA THR A 272 1.67 -18.07 -10.68
C THR A 272 1.47 -16.60 -10.30
N VAL A 273 2.53 -15.92 -9.87
CA VAL A 273 2.50 -14.48 -9.58
C VAL A 273 3.38 -13.74 -10.58
N ASP A 274 2.75 -13.09 -11.55
CA ASP A 274 3.40 -12.37 -12.65
C ASP A 274 3.26 -10.85 -12.53
N ASN A 275 2.56 -10.35 -11.52
CA ASN A 275 2.28 -8.94 -11.34
C ASN A 275 2.62 -8.45 -9.93
N PHE A 276 2.99 -7.17 -9.85
CA PHE A 276 3.48 -6.54 -8.63
C PHE A 276 3.04 -5.08 -8.58
N SER A 277 2.85 -4.55 -7.38
CA SER A 277 2.69 -3.10 -7.19
C SER A 277 3.65 -2.52 -6.16
N TRP A 278 4.13 -1.30 -6.41
CA TRP A 278 5.05 -0.59 -5.53
C TRP A 278 4.41 -0.12 -4.21
N PRO A 279 4.92 -0.54 -3.05
CA PRO A 279 4.60 0.09 -1.76
C PRO A 279 4.83 1.60 -1.82
N PHE A 280 3.83 2.36 -1.34
CA PHE A 280 3.85 3.84 -1.31
C PHE A 280 4.01 4.53 -2.68
N GLY A 281 4.08 3.78 -3.79
CA GLY A 281 4.46 4.30 -5.11
C GLY A 281 5.92 4.75 -5.22
N HIS A 282 6.79 4.33 -4.28
CA HIS A 282 8.20 4.68 -4.22
C HIS A 282 9.06 3.61 -4.91
N TYR A 283 9.85 4.02 -5.91
CA TYR A 283 10.76 3.15 -6.66
C TYR A 283 11.85 3.99 -7.35
N SER A 284 12.93 3.33 -7.76
CA SER A 284 14.04 3.89 -8.53
C SER A 284 14.22 3.12 -9.85
N GLU A 285 15.07 3.62 -10.75
CA GLU A 285 15.39 2.89 -11.99
C GLU A 285 16.03 1.52 -11.70
N LEU A 286 16.88 1.44 -10.67
CA LEU A 286 17.47 0.17 -10.23
C LEU A 286 16.38 -0.83 -9.81
N SER A 287 15.43 -0.41 -8.96
CA SER A 287 14.40 -1.33 -8.50
C SER A 287 13.37 -1.66 -9.58
N LYS A 288 13.08 -0.72 -10.48
CA LYS A 288 12.28 -0.96 -11.68
C LYS A 288 12.89 -2.03 -12.58
N ASP A 289 14.19 -1.92 -12.88
CA ASP A 289 14.93 -2.92 -13.68
C ASP A 289 14.90 -4.31 -13.01
N ILE A 290 15.14 -4.37 -11.69
CA ILE A 290 15.08 -5.65 -10.98
C ILE A 290 13.65 -6.20 -10.99
N ALA A 291 12.62 -5.36 -10.79
CA ALA A 291 11.23 -5.81 -10.76
C ALA A 291 10.75 -6.32 -12.12
N SER A 292 11.16 -5.71 -13.24
CA SER A 292 10.78 -6.15 -14.59
C SER A 292 11.39 -7.51 -14.97
N GLN A 293 12.46 -7.92 -14.29
CA GLN A 293 13.05 -9.26 -14.42
C GLN A 293 12.30 -10.32 -13.59
N VAL A 294 11.50 -9.91 -12.61
CA VAL A 294 10.78 -10.81 -11.68
C VAL A 294 9.29 -10.91 -12.02
N TYR A 295 8.69 -9.80 -12.45
CA TYR A 295 7.27 -9.62 -12.73
C TYR A 295 7.08 -9.08 -14.15
N THR A 296 6.08 -9.60 -14.84
CA THR A 296 5.66 -9.13 -16.18
C THR A 296 4.96 -7.79 -16.10
N TYR A 297 4.10 -7.58 -15.10
CA TYR A 297 3.30 -6.36 -14.94
C TYR A 297 3.57 -5.67 -13.61
N VAL A 298 4.13 -4.46 -13.64
CA VAL A 298 4.48 -3.68 -12.45
C VAL A 298 3.65 -2.41 -12.40
N PHE A 299 2.93 -2.23 -11.29
CA PHE A 299 1.98 -1.14 -11.11
C PHE A 299 2.48 -0.06 -10.16
N THR A 300 2.26 1.18 -10.54
CA THR A 300 2.54 2.39 -9.76
C THR A 300 1.25 3.04 -9.23
N ILE A 301 1.39 4.19 -8.55
CA ILE A 301 0.27 5.08 -8.20
C ILE A 301 0.11 6.25 -9.18
N LYS A 302 0.85 6.24 -10.30
CA LYS A 302 0.71 7.26 -11.34
C LYS A 302 -0.67 7.11 -11.98
N LYS A 303 -1.50 8.15 -11.86
CA LYS A 303 -2.87 8.13 -12.38
C LYS A 303 -2.86 8.27 -13.90
N GLY A 304 -3.47 7.32 -14.61
CA GLY A 304 -3.52 7.27 -16.06
C GLY A 304 -4.35 6.09 -16.57
N PHE A 305 -4.30 5.87 -17.88
CA PHE A 305 -4.87 4.71 -18.55
C PHE A 305 -3.80 3.66 -18.82
N VAL A 306 -4.17 2.38 -18.78
CA VAL A 306 -3.37 1.32 -19.38
C VAL A 306 -3.59 1.38 -20.90
N GLU A 307 -2.57 1.88 -21.60
CA GLU A 307 -2.53 2.04 -23.06
C GLU A 307 -1.79 0.84 -23.70
N GLU A 308 -1.92 0.65 -25.01
CA GLU A 308 -1.35 -0.54 -25.70
C GLU A 308 0.19 -0.55 -25.71
N ASP A 309 0.78 0.63 -25.65
CA ASP A 309 2.21 0.95 -25.61
C ASP A 309 2.70 1.32 -24.20
N SER A 310 1.87 1.11 -23.17
CA SER A 310 2.28 1.35 -21.78
C SER A 310 3.49 0.50 -21.41
N ASP A 311 4.45 1.11 -20.75
CA ASP A 311 5.58 0.42 -20.13
C ASP A 311 5.05 -0.56 -19.07
N LEU A 312 5.24 -1.86 -19.30
CA LEU A 312 4.78 -2.91 -18.40
C LEU A 312 5.48 -2.85 -17.04
N ALA A 313 6.65 -2.20 -16.95
CA ALA A 313 7.36 -1.98 -15.70
C ALA A 313 6.82 -0.77 -14.90
N GLU A 314 5.81 -0.06 -15.42
CA GLU A 314 5.32 1.20 -14.85
C GLU A 314 3.82 1.48 -15.10
N LEU A 315 2.99 0.46 -14.99
CA LEU A 315 1.57 0.56 -15.28
C LEU A 315 0.84 1.52 -14.31
N PRO A 316 -0.07 2.36 -14.81
CA PRO A 316 -0.75 3.34 -13.98
C PRO A 316 -1.91 2.72 -13.18
N ARG A 317 -2.13 3.27 -11.97
CA ARG A 317 -3.33 3.01 -11.17
C ARG A 317 -3.94 4.29 -10.63
N VAL A 318 -5.25 4.25 -10.42
CA VAL A 318 -6.05 5.38 -9.94
C VAL A 318 -6.62 5.05 -8.56
N SER A 319 -6.14 5.76 -7.53
CA SER A 319 -6.75 5.65 -6.20
C SER A 319 -8.21 6.08 -6.28
N LEU A 320 -9.10 5.20 -5.77
CA LEU A 320 -10.54 5.40 -5.86
C LEU A 320 -11.02 6.58 -5.00
N GLY A 321 -10.39 6.77 -3.84
CA GLY A 321 -10.72 7.81 -2.87
C GLY A 321 -11.74 7.36 -1.83
N LYS A 322 -11.75 8.03 -0.68
CA LYS A 322 -12.57 7.66 0.50
C LYS A 322 -14.00 8.21 0.49
N ASP A 323 -14.25 9.27 -0.28
CA ASP A 323 -15.53 9.96 -0.35
C ASP A 323 -16.13 9.90 -1.75
N ILE A 324 -17.46 10.00 -1.81
CA ILE A 324 -18.21 9.78 -3.05
C ILE A 324 -17.96 10.86 -4.12
N PHE A 325 -17.61 12.09 -3.73
CA PHE A 325 -17.33 13.16 -4.70
C PHE A 325 -15.98 12.94 -5.36
N THR A 326 -14.96 12.52 -4.59
CA THR A 326 -13.68 12.08 -5.15
C THR A 326 -13.88 10.91 -6.10
N VAL A 327 -14.65 9.88 -5.69
CA VAL A 327 -14.97 8.72 -6.53
C VAL A 327 -15.63 9.15 -7.85
N LEU A 328 -16.67 9.99 -7.78
CA LEU A 328 -17.37 10.47 -8.97
C LEU A 328 -16.45 11.26 -9.89
N GLY A 329 -15.62 12.15 -9.32
CA GLY A 329 -14.61 12.89 -10.05
C GLY A 329 -13.64 11.96 -10.79
N ARG A 330 -13.14 10.91 -10.13
CA ARG A 330 -12.27 9.89 -10.77
C ARG A 330 -12.99 9.17 -11.89
N ILE A 331 -14.21 8.72 -11.68
CA ILE A 331 -15.01 8.03 -12.70
C ILE A 331 -15.18 8.93 -13.93
N LEU A 332 -15.55 10.20 -13.75
CA LEU A 332 -15.74 11.14 -14.86
C LEU A 332 -14.43 11.46 -15.59
N THR A 333 -13.35 11.73 -14.85
CA THR A 333 -12.02 11.99 -15.40
C THR A 333 -11.51 10.81 -16.23
N PHE A 334 -11.68 9.58 -15.75
CA PHE A 334 -11.09 8.38 -16.37
C PHE A 334 -12.09 7.57 -17.20
N SER A 335 -13.29 8.10 -17.49
CA SER A 335 -14.23 7.47 -18.44
C SER A 335 -14.39 8.26 -19.74
N THR A 336 -13.94 9.51 -19.80
CA THR A 336 -14.16 10.42 -20.94
C THR A 336 -12.85 11.06 -21.43
N ASP A 337 -12.74 11.31 -22.74
CA ASP A 337 -11.56 11.97 -23.31
C ASP A 337 -11.45 13.41 -22.82
N LEU A 338 -12.58 14.13 -22.77
CA LEU A 338 -12.65 15.49 -22.25
C LEU A 338 -12.21 15.57 -20.79
N GLY A 339 -12.73 14.68 -19.93
CA GLY A 339 -12.36 14.64 -18.53
C GLY A 339 -10.86 14.40 -18.32
N TYR A 340 -10.27 13.49 -19.10
CA TYR A 340 -8.85 13.20 -19.03
C TYR A 340 -7.97 14.33 -19.60
N ALA A 341 -8.41 14.98 -20.68
CA ALA A 341 -7.72 16.12 -21.27
C ALA A 341 -7.65 17.31 -20.30
N ILE A 342 -8.78 17.62 -19.63
CA ILE A 342 -8.83 18.65 -18.57
C ILE A 342 -7.85 18.29 -17.45
N TYR A 343 -7.87 17.04 -16.98
CA TYR A 343 -6.94 16.58 -15.95
C TYR A 343 -5.48 16.74 -16.36
N LYS A 344 -5.11 16.37 -17.59
CA LYS A 344 -3.73 16.54 -18.11
C LYS A 344 -3.32 18.02 -18.15
N LYS A 345 -4.21 18.92 -18.57
CA LYS A 345 -3.93 20.36 -18.63
C LYS A 345 -3.68 20.95 -17.24
N VAL A 346 -4.59 20.71 -16.30
CA VAL A 346 -4.47 21.18 -14.91
C VAL A 346 -3.23 20.59 -14.22
N LYS A 347 -2.88 19.34 -14.51
CA LYS A 347 -1.67 18.72 -13.95
C LYS A 347 -0.39 19.36 -14.49
N LYS A 348 -0.33 19.68 -15.79
CA LYS A 348 0.83 20.37 -16.40
C LYS A 348 1.04 21.77 -15.81
N GLU A 349 -0.05 22.50 -15.57
CA GLU A 349 -0.02 23.85 -14.96
C GLU A 349 0.47 23.84 -13.49
N LYS A 350 0.50 22.68 -12.81
CA LYS A 350 1.06 22.55 -11.44
C LYS A 350 2.56 22.22 -11.40
N VAL A 351 3.17 21.97 -12.56
CA VAL A 351 4.60 21.62 -12.69
C VAL A 351 5.42 22.79 -13.24
N LEU A 352 4.75 23.85 -13.70
CA LEU A 352 5.30 25.18 -13.98
C LEU A 352 5.04 26.08 -12.77
#